data_AF-A0A936D8W9-F1
#
_entry.id   AF-A0A936D8W9-F1
#
_cell.length_a   1.000
_cell.length_b   1.000
_cell.length_c   1.000
_cell.angle_alpha   90.00
_cell.angle_beta   90.00
_cell.angle_gamma   90.00
#
_symmetry.space_group_name_H-M   'P 1'
#
loop_
_entity.id
_entity.type
_entity.pdbx_description
1 polymer ?
#
loop_
_entity_poly.entity_id
_entity_poly.type
_entity_poly.pdbx_seq_one_letter_code
_entity_poly.pdbx_strand_id
1 'polypeptide(L)'
;MVRALATTIGFGIGLAAAPACKPVTWQCRHDYECTIEDVQPGVCEPDGWCSFTNTRCPSGRWYGDLAGDGLARTCVAETPGSSSGGSSSGGSSSSSSSSSSSSSS
;
A
#
# COMPACT_ATOMS: atom_id res chain seq x y z
N MET A 1 -8.60 9.98 -46.00
CA MET A 1 -9.25 9.67 -47.30
C MET A 1 -9.11 8.18 -47.52
N VAL A 2 -10.22 7.47 -47.38
CA VAL A 2 -10.33 6.02 -47.52
C VAL A 2 -10.20 5.61 -48.99
N ARG A 3 -9.39 4.59 -49.30
CA ARG A 3 -9.63 3.73 -50.46
C ARG A 3 -9.52 2.27 -50.03
N ALA A 4 -10.68 1.62 -50.18
CA ALA A 4 -11.02 0.26 -49.87
C ALA A 4 -10.28 -0.76 -50.74
N LEU A 5 -10.41 -2.04 -50.35
CA LEU A 5 -10.42 -3.31 -51.12
C LEU A 5 -9.90 -4.39 -50.16
N ALA A 6 -10.42 -5.60 -50.00
CA ALA A 6 -11.36 -6.44 -50.73
C ALA A 6 -11.86 -7.49 -49.71
N THR A 7 -13.14 -7.90 -49.71
CA THR A 7 -13.58 -9.19 -50.28
C THR A 7 -12.67 -10.34 -49.81
N THR A 8 -13.06 -11.26 -48.94
CA THR A 8 -14.05 -12.32 -49.22
C THR A 8 -14.43 -13.00 -47.90
N ILE A 9 -15.72 -13.32 -47.74
CA ILE A 9 -16.29 -14.01 -46.58
C ILE A 9 -15.81 -15.47 -46.61
N GLY A 10 -14.79 -15.79 -45.82
CA GLY A 10 -14.51 -17.15 -45.39
C GLY A 10 -14.96 -17.29 -43.95
N PHE A 11 -16.02 -18.08 -43.69
CA PHE A 11 -16.49 -18.40 -42.34
C PHE A 11 -15.52 -19.42 -41.70
N GLY A 12 -14.24 -19.02 -41.60
CA GLY A 12 -13.25 -19.70 -40.79
C GLY A 12 -13.43 -19.24 -39.36
N ILE A 13 -13.52 -20.19 -38.43
CA ILE A 13 -13.59 -20.00 -36.99
C ILE A 13 -12.46 -19.05 -36.57
N GLY A 14 -12.78 -17.76 -36.47
CA GLY A 14 -11.92 -16.78 -35.85
C GLY A 14 -11.95 -17.02 -34.37
N LEU A 15 -11.05 -17.89 -33.89
CA LEU A 15 -10.63 -17.87 -32.50
C LEU A 15 -10.13 -16.44 -32.24
N ALA A 16 -11.01 -15.60 -31.74
CA ALA A 16 -10.65 -14.32 -31.17
C ALA A 16 -9.75 -14.64 -29.97
N ALA A 17 -8.44 -14.63 -30.21
CA ALA A 17 -7.47 -14.58 -29.15
C ALA A 17 -7.64 -13.22 -28.46
N ALA A 18 -8.57 -13.16 -27.50
CA ALA A 18 -8.60 -12.07 -26.55
C ALA A 18 -7.20 -12.03 -25.91
N PRO A 19 -6.46 -10.92 -25.98
CA PRO A 19 -5.22 -10.81 -25.24
C PRO A 19 -5.59 -10.98 -23.77
N ALA A 20 -5.21 -12.13 -23.20
CA ALA A 20 -5.37 -12.39 -21.79
C ALA A 20 -4.56 -11.33 -21.03
N CYS A 21 -5.22 -10.26 -20.58
CA CYS A 21 -4.64 -9.31 -19.66
C CYS A 21 -4.25 -10.08 -18.40
N LYS A 22 -2.97 -10.45 -18.31
CA LYS A 22 -2.41 -10.98 -17.08
C LYS A 22 -2.34 -9.82 -16.09
N PRO A 23 -2.78 -10.01 -14.84
CA PRO A 23 -2.57 -9.00 -13.82
C PRO A 23 -1.07 -8.72 -13.73
N VAL A 24 -0.69 -7.46 -13.91
CA VAL A 24 0.70 -7.05 -13.80
C VAL A 24 1.02 -7.00 -12.31
N THR A 25 1.81 -7.95 -11.84
CA THR A 25 2.33 -7.94 -10.47
C THR A 25 3.59 -7.11 -10.43
N TRP A 26 3.77 -6.27 -9.41
CA TRP A 26 4.95 -5.44 -9.28
C TRP A 26 5.55 -5.56 -7.87
N GLN A 27 6.83 -5.93 -7.82
CA GLN A 27 7.58 -6.08 -6.57
C GLN A 27 8.40 -4.83 -6.29
N CYS A 28 8.33 -4.35 -5.05
CA CYS A 28 9.13 -3.25 -4.56
C CYS A 28 10.47 -3.74 -4.02
N ARG A 29 11.46 -2.85 -4.02
CA ARG A 29 12.71 -3.01 -3.24
C ARG A 29 12.79 -1.99 -2.12
N HIS A 30 12.13 -0.85 -2.29
CA HIS A 30 12.17 0.27 -1.37
C HIS A 30 10.80 0.94 -1.22
N ASP A 31 10.58 1.55 -0.07
CA ASP A 31 9.31 2.19 0.29
C ASP A 31 8.91 3.34 -0.64
N TYR A 32 9.90 4.09 -1.16
CA TYR A 32 9.63 5.21 -2.07
C TYR A 32 8.98 4.78 -3.39
N GLU A 33 9.16 3.51 -3.77
CA GLU A 33 8.53 2.94 -4.96
C GLU A 33 7.06 2.58 -4.69
N CYS A 34 6.66 2.45 -3.41
CA CYS A 34 5.30 2.20 -2.98
C CYS A 34 4.53 3.52 -2.82
N THR A 35 4.16 4.15 -3.94
CA THR A 35 3.38 5.39 -3.91
C THR A 35 2.13 5.24 -4.80
N ILE A 36 0.94 5.45 -4.21
CA ILE A 36 -0.31 5.50 -4.99
C ILE A 36 -0.59 6.95 -5.36
N GLU A 37 -0.53 7.24 -6.66
CA GLU A 37 -0.93 8.53 -7.28
C GLU A 37 -0.30 9.76 -6.60
N ASP A 38 0.90 9.61 -6.02
CA ASP A 38 1.59 10.65 -5.24
C ASP A 38 0.83 11.15 -3.99
N VAL A 39 -0.29 10.49 -3.62
CA VAL A 39 -1.16 10.88 -2.50
C VAL A 39 -0.86 10.06 -1.25
N GLN A 40 -0.65 8.76 -1.40
CA GLN A 40 -0.50 7.85 -0.26
C GLN A 40 0.85 7.13 -0.32
N PRO A 41 1.80 7.45 0.58
CA PRO A 41 3.00 6.65 0.75
C PRO A 41 2.62 5.29 1.35
N GLY A 42 3.25 4.24 0.83
CA GLY A 42 3.22 2.88 1.34
C GLY A 42 4.58 2.46 1.90
N VAL A 43 4.67 1.20 2.32
CA VAL A 43 5.94 0.56 2.73
C VAL A 43 6.09 -0.71 1.93
N CYS A 44 7.33 -1.01 1.58
CA CYS A 44 7.70 -2.26 0.95
C CYS A 44 7.85 -3.34 2.02
N GLU A 45 6.97 -4.34 2.00
CA GLU A 45 7.03 -5.45 2.94
C GLU A 45 8.20 -6.40 2.61
N PRO A 46 8.66 -7.22 3.57
CA PRO A 46 9.74 -8.19 3.34
C PRO A 46 9.42 -9.25 2.29
N ASP A 47 8.12 -9.49 2.01
CA ASP A 47 7.65 -10.33 0.92
C ASP A 47 7.77 -9.68 -0.47
N GLY A 48 8.18 -8.41 -0.53
CA GLY A 48 8.43 -7.67 -1.77
C GLY A 48 7.19 -6.98 -2.34
N TRP A 49 6.09 -6.89 -1.58
CA TRP A 49 4.86 -6.24 -2.01
C TRP A 49 4.61 -4.93 -1.27
N CYS A 50 4.04 -3.94 -1.96
CA CYS A 50 3.64 -2.70 -1.33
C CYS A 50 2.39 -2.88 -0.47
N SER A 51 2.44 -2.35 0.74
CA SER A 51 1.25 -2.19 1.56
C SER A 51 1.06 -0.78 2.06
N PHE A 52 -0.22 -0.41 2.15
CA PHE A 52 -0.69 0.95 2.38
C PHE A 52 -1.53 1.00 3.65
N THR A 53 -1.71 2.19 4.22
CA THR A 53 -2.56 2.36 5.39
C THR A 53 -4.03 2.09 5.05
N ASN A 54 -4.68 1.24 5.84
CA ASN A 54 -6.08 0.92 5.72
C ASN A 54 -6.66 0.54 7.09
N THR A 55 -7.57 1.37 7.59
CA THR A 55 -8.22 1.21 8.91
C THR A 55 -9.19 0.03 8.98
N ARG A 56 -9.51 -0.62 7.85
CA ARG A 56 -10.31 -1.84 7.83
C ARG A 56 -9.51 -3.08 8.22
N CYS A 57 -8.19 -3.00 8.14
CA CYS A 57 -7.32 -4.09 8.54
C CYS A 57 -6.95 -3.98 10.01
N PRO A 58 -6.88 -5.11 10.76
CA PRO A 58 -6.49 -5.09 12.16
C PRO A 58 -5.08 -4.52 12.36
N SER A 59 -4.16 -4.80 11.42
CA SER A 59 -2.82 -4.22 11.35
C SER A 59 -2.77 -2.77 10.89
N GLY A 60 -3.91 -2.19 10.52
CA GLY A 60 -3.99 -0.87 9.92
C GLY A 60 -3.39 -0.81 8.51
N ARG A 61 -3.04 -1.95 7.89
CA ARG A 61 -2.37 -2.00 6.58
C ARG A 61 -2.87 -3.13 5.67
N TRP A 62 -2.83 -2.88 4.37
CA TRP A 62 -3.26 -3.83 3.33
C TRP A 62 -2.35 -3.78 2.11
N TYR A 63 -2.19 -4.90 1.41
CA TYR A 63 -1.44 -4.98 0.17
C TYR A 63 -2.20 -4.33 -1.00
N GLY A 64 -1.49 -3.60 -1.85
CA GLY A 64 -2.07 -2.93 -3.01
C GLY A 64 -2.56 -3.88 -4.11
N ASP A 65 -3.27 -3.34 -5.10
CA ASP A 65 -3.84 -4.11 -6.22
C ASP A 65 -2.81 -4.85 -7.08
N LEU A 66 -1.56 -4.40 -7.07
CA LEU A 66 -0.45 -4.98 -7.84
C LEU A 66 0.33 -6.06 -7.07
N ALA A 67 -0.08 -6.38 -5.84
CA ALA A 67 0.54 -7.44 -5.07
C ALA A 67 0.26 -8.81 -5.69
N GLY A 68 1.30 -9.62 -5.88
CA GLY A 68 1.20 -10.98 -6.39
C GLY A 68 0.72 -11.97 -5.33
N ASP A 69 0.85 -13.26 -5.66
CA ASP A 69 0.59 -14.39 -4.74
C ASP A 69 -0.82 -14.44 -4.10
N GLY A 70 -1.78 -13.73 -4.68
CA GLY A 70 -3.14 -13.62 -4.14
C GLY A 70 -3.24 -12.68 -2.93
N LEU A 71 -2.20 -11.87 -2.67
CA LEU A 71 -2.19 -10.87 -1.61
C LEU A 71 -2.87 -9.56 -2.01
N ALA A 72 -3.17 -9.35 -3.29
CA ALA A 72 -3.87 -8.15 -3.74
C ALA A 72 -5.13 -7.90 -2.89
N ARG A 73 -5.20 -6.70 -2.29
CA ARG A 73 -6.31 -6.26 -1.42
C ARG A 73 -6.47 -7.03 -0.11
N THR A 74 -5.49 -7.84 0.30
CA THR A 74 -5.54 -8.54 1.59
C THR A 74 -4.86 -7.72 2.68
N CYS A 75 -5.28 -7.93 3.93
CA CYS A 75 -4.62 -7.30 5.08
C CYS A 75 -3.23 -7.90 5.30
N VAL A 76 -2.28 -7.04 5.71
CA VAL A 76 -0.96 -7.50 6.15
C VAL A 76 -1.11 -8.20 7.49
N ALA A 77 -0.39 -9.30 7.68
CA ALA A 77 -0.41 -10.03 8.95
C ALA A 77 0.14 -9.16 10.08
N GLU A 78 -0.58 -9.13 11.20
CA GLU A 78 -0.09 -8.54 12.45
C GLU A 78 1.15 -9.32 12.90
N THR A 79 2.33 -8.69 12.88
CA THR A 79 3.50 -9.29 13.55
C THR A 79 3.28 -9.15 15.05
N PRO A 80 3.18 -10.26 15.81
CA PRO A 80 3.00 -10.21 17.25
C PRO A 80 4.27 -9.66 17.90
N GLY A 81 4.35 -8.34 18.04
CA GLY A 81 5.52 -7.62 18.52
C GLY A 81 5.54 -6.14 18.15
N SER A 82 4.83 -5.73 17.09
CA SER A 82 4.63 -4.32 16.76
C SER A 82 3.45 -3.74 17.54
N SER A 83 3.52 -3.79 18.86
CA SER A 83 2.73 -2.89 19.69
C SER A 83 3.29 -1.50 19.50
N SER A 84 2.83 -0.77 18.49
CA SER A 84 2.87 0.69 18.51
C SER A 84 1.98 1.11 19.68
N GLY A 85 2.59 1.14 20.87
CA GLY A 85 2.05 1.77 22.05
C GLY A 85 1.83 3.23 21.72
N GLY A 86 0.65 3.52 21.19
CA GLY A 86 0.07 4.85 21.16
C GLY A 86 -0.19 5.24 22.61
N SER A 87 0.87 5.62 23.32
CA SER A 87 0.78 6.43 24.52
C SER A 87 0.29 7.80 24.09
N SER A 88 -1.01 7.89 23.84
CA SER A 88 -1.75 9.14 23.92
C SER A 88 -1.69 9.57 25.39
N SER A 89 -0.57 10.19 25.76
CA SER A 89 -0.44 10.93 27.00
C SER A 89 -1.39 12.11 26.89
N GLY A 90 -2.65 11.86 27.26
CA GLY A 90 -3.61 12.90 27.62
C GLY A 90 -3.01 13.68 28.77
N GLY A 91 -2.28 14.75 28.44
CA GLY A 91 -1.76 15.73 29.38
C GLY A 91 -2.94 16.43 30.05
N SER A 92 -3.45 15.83 31.10
CA SER A 92 -4.38 16.44 32.03
C SER A 92 -3.84 16.21 33.42
N SER A 93 -3.20 17.23 33.99
CA SER A 93 -3.49 17.75 35.34
C SER A 93 -2.30 18.54 35.90
N SER A 94 -2.56 19.84 36.08
CA SER A 94 -2.45 20.52 37.38
C SER A 94 -1.08 20.69 38.04
N SER A 95 -0.61 21.95 38.01
CA SER A 95 -0.14 22.76 39.14
C SER A 95 0.53 22.04 40.33
N SER A 96 1.79 22.39 40.63
CA SER A 96 2.23 22.85 41.97
C SER A 96 3.71 23.22 41.99
N SER A 97 3.95 24.47 42.38
CA SER A 97 5.13 25.14 42.94
C SER A 97 6.13 24.26 43.69
N SER A 98 7.45 24.56 43.58
CA SER A 98 8.34 24.83 44.73
C SER A 98 9.80 25.12 44.30
N SER A 99 10.19 26.37 44.54
CA SER A 99 11.50 26.95 44.92
C SER A 99 12.74 26.07 45.03
N SER A 100 13.87 26.54 44.48
CA SER A 100 15.22 26.43 45.08
C SER A 100 16.22 27.37 44.38
N SER A 101 16.52 28.48 45.04
CA SER A 101 17.66 29.37 44.78
C SER A 101 18.96 28.75 45.30
N SER A 102 20.13 29.00 44.66
CA SER A 102 21.41 29.42 45.30
C SER A 102 22.65 29.24 44.39
N SER A 103 23.23 30.39 44.02
CA SER A 103 24.64 30.84 44.08
C SER A 103 25.87 29.91 43.94
N SER A 104 26.87 30.48 43.23
CA SER A 104 28.33 30.49 43.50
C SER A 104 29.25 29.63 42.62
N SER A 105 30.02 30.28 41.73
CA SER A 105 31.50 30.24 41.68
C SER A 105 32.02 31.36 40.78
#